data_AF-R7SHG1-F1
#
_entry.id   AF-R7SHG1-F1
#
_cell.length_a   1.000
_cell.length_b   1.000
_cell.length_c   1.000
_cell.angle_alpha   90.00
_cell.angle_beta   90.00
_cell.angle_gamma   90.00
#
_symmetry.space_group_name_H-M   'P 1'
#
loop_
_entity.id
_entity.type
_entity.pdbx_description
1 polymer ?
#
loop_
_entity_poly.entity_id
_entity_poly.type
_entity_poly.pdbx_seq_one_letter_code
_entity_poly.pdbx_strand_id
1 'polypeptide(L)'
;MLKALELPFSRTILTHAHWTVNQRKMSKSVGNVVDPFEAMDIYGVDVVRFYLARVGGRFRDDVDWSTEQLDKHSDELRTLLGSLFMRITSKAIRAPVEKADENLDIKALLSDTEKAKAANAAVNNSAPWAQDPQPAATSYVSVLKTIRVCALCLQPFIPEAAAPLLDAMDVPESERTLRYAEVKAGAGASRWRV
;
A
#
# COMPACT_ATOMS: atom_id res chain seq x y z
N MET A 1 -7.11 38.50 7.24
CA MET A 1 -6.52 38.71 5.90
C MET A 1 -7.47 38.28 4.78
N LEU A 2 -7.82 36.99 4.63
CA LEU A 2 -8.71 36.52 3.54
C LEU A 2 -10.04 37.28 3.47
N LYS A 3 -10.71 37.46 4.60
CA LYS A 3 -11.97 38.24 4.70
C LYS A 3 -11.83 39.69 4.25
N ALA A 4 -10.67 40.32 4.49
CA ALA A 4 -10.41 41.70 4.10
C ALA A 4 -10.11 41.84 2.60
N LEU A 5 -9.73 40.74 1.95
CA LEU A 5 -9.51 40.64 0.50
C LEU A 5 -10.69 40.00 -0.24
N GLU A 6 -11.82 39.78 0.46
CA GLU A 6 -13.01 39.10 -0.08
C GLU A 6 -12.73 37.71 -0.70
N LEU A 7 -11.69 37.03 -0.22
CA LEU A 7 -11.29 35.70 -0.69
C LEU A 7 -12.00 34.58 0.10
N PRO A 8 -12.28 33.43 -0.54
CA PRO A 8 -12.89 32.29 0.14
C PRO A 8 -11.97 31.72 1.22
N PHE A 9 -12.56 31.28 2.33
CA PHE A 9 -11.83 30.60 3.40
C PHE A 9 -11.41 29.19 2.99
N SER A 10 -10.33 28.70 3.60
CA SER A 10 -9.95 27.30 3.55
C SER A 10 -11.09 26.43 4.09
N ARG A 11 -11.45 25.36 3.36
CA ARG A 11 -12.48 24.41 3.81
C ARG A 11 -12.02 23.54 4.97
N THR A 12 -10.73 23.28 5.07
CA THR A 12 -10.13 22.40 6.09
C THR A 12 -8.72 22.87 6.40
N ILE A 13 -8.38 22.89 7.69
CA ILE A 13 -7.03 23.13 8.17
C ILE A 13 -6.60 21.85 8.89
N LEU A 14 -5.64 21.15 8.32
CA LEU A 14 -5.04 19.97 8.95
C LEU A 14 -3.85 20.44 9.79
N THR A 15 -3.92 20.23 11.09
CA THR A 15 -2.81 20.48 12.03
C THR A 15 -2.21 19.16 12.47
N HIS A 16 -0.90 19.12 12.65
CA HIS A 16 -0.18 17.95 13.14
C HIS A 16 0.56 18.28 14.44
N ALA A 17 0.75 17.26 15.27
CA ALA A 17 1.60 17.29 16.43
C ALA A 17 3.10 17.42 16.07
N HIS A 18 3.95 17.58 17.07
CA HIS A 18 5.38 17.73 16.89
C HIS A 18 6.13 16.41 16.97
N TRP A 19 7.24 16.34 16.22
CA TRP A 19 8.26 15.34 16.46
C TRP A 19 9.17 15.77 17.62
N THR A 20 9.47 14.83 18.50
CA THR A 20 10.38 15.01 19.63
C THR A 20 11.61 14.12 19.49
N VAL A 21 12.66 14.43 20.24
CA VAL A 21 13.84 13.58 20.43
C VAL A 21 14.11 13.51 21.92
N ASN A 22 14.22 12.29 22.47
CA ASN A 22 14.37 12.06 23.91
C ASN A 22 13.28 12.75 24.73
N GLN A 23 12.03 12.69 24.26
CA GLN A 23 10.84 13.30 24.88
C GLN A 23 10.91 14.83 24.99
N ARG A 24 11.75 15.49 24.16
CA ARG A 24 11.86 16.94 24.10
C ARG A 24 11.62 17.43 22.69
N LYS A 25 10.91 18.56 22.55
CA LYS A 25 10.69 19.21 21.25
C LYS A 25 12.03 19.47 20.57
N MET A 26 12.15 19.08 19.30
CA MET A 26 13.36 19.32 18.53
C MET A 26 13.64 20.82 18.39
N SER A 27 14.89 21.22 18.60
CA SER A 27 15.34 22.58 18.39
C SER A 27 16.77 22.64 17.88
N LYS A 28 16.99 23.45 16.83
CA LYS A 28 18.33 23.72 16.29
C LYS A 28 19.25 24.38 17.33
N SER A 29 18.70 25.22 18.22
CA SER A 29 19.51 25.91 19.25
C SER A 29 19.93 24.99 20.40
N VAL A 30 19.16 23.93 20.67
CA VAL A 30 19.42 22.96 21.74
C VAL A 30 20.27 21.79 21.22
N GLY A 31 20.36 21.61 19.90
CA GLY A 31 21.13 20.54 19.27
C GLY A 31 20.45 19.17 19.32
N ASN A 32 19.18 19.09 19.74
CA ASN A 32 18.40 17.86 19.80
C ASN A 32 17.54 17.69 18.52
N VAL A 33 18.20 17.71 17.37
CA VAL A 33 17.55 17.57 16.05
C VAL A 33 18.05 16.31 15.36
N VAL A 34 17.14 15.64 14.67
CA VAL A 34 17.48 14.55 13.75
C VAL A 34 17.65 15.15 12.36
N ASP A 35 18.71 14.76 11.67
CA ASP A 35 18.88 15.07 10.26
C ASP A 35 18.06 14.07 9.41
N PRO A 36 16.97 14.52 8.75
CA PRO A 36 16.19 13.63 7.90
C PRO A 36 16.96 13.18 6.66
N PHE A 37 17.95 13.95 6.17
CA PHE A 37 18.73 13.57 5.00
C PHE A 37 19.68 12.43 5.31
N GLU A 38 20.35 12.48 6.46
CA GLU A 38 21.17 11.35 6.94
C GLU A 38 20.33 10.07 7.09
N ALA A 39 19.12 10.18 7.66
CA ALA A 39 18.20 9.05 7.75
C ALA A 39 17.79 8.52 6.36
N MET A 40 17.57 9.40 5.37
CA MET A 40 17.24 8.98 4.00
C MET A 40 18.43 8.32 3.31
N ASP A 41 19.66 8.78 3.55
CA ASP A 41 20.88 8.18 2.99
C ASP A 41 21.12 6.76 3.55
N ILE A 42 20.80 6.54 4.83
CA ILE A 42 20.98 5.24 5.49
C ILE A 42 19.86 4.26 5.13
N TYR A 43 18.59 4.70 5.19
CA TYR A 43 17.43 3.81 5.12
C TYR A 43 16.71 3.81 3.77
N GLY A 44 16.95 4.83 2.95
CA GLY A 44 16.19 5.12 1.73
C GLY A 44 14.96 5.99 2.00
N VAL A 45 14.60 6.79 0.99
CA VAL A 45 13.52 7.79 1.05
C VAL A 45 12.18 7.15 1.43
N ASP A 46 11.83 6.03 0.81
CA ASP A 46 10.57 5.32 1.03
C ASP A 46 10.41 4.84 2.47
N VAL A 47 11.47 4.27 3.07
CA VAL A 47 11.43 3.80 4.45
C VAL A 47 11.17 4.97 5.40
N VAL A 48 11.88 6.08 5.22
CA VAL A 48 11.71 7.27 6.07
C VAL A 48 10.31 7.86 5.91
N ARG A 49 9.79 7.98 4.68
CA ARG A 49 8.41 8.43 4.42
C ARG A 49 7.38 7.52 5.08
N PHE A 50 7.56 6.20 4.95
CA PHE A 50 6.69 5.21 5.57
C PHE A 50 6.70 5.33 7.10
N TYR A 51 7.88 5.44 7.71
CA TYR A 51 8.02 5.60 9.15
C TYR A 51 7.34 6.89 9.64
N LEU A 52 7.58 8.02 8.97
CA LEU A 52 6.97 9.30 9.32
C LEU A 52 5.43 9.24 9.25
N ALA A 53 4.89 8.62 8.20
CA ALA A 53 3.44 8.47 8.04
C ALA A 53 2.84 7.45 9.02
N ARG A 54 3.54 6.34 9.29
CA ARG A 54 3.06 5.25 10.13
C ARG A 54 3.07 5.61 11.62
N VAL A 55 4.15 6.25 12.06
CA VAL A 55 4.37 6.57 13.48
C VAL A 55 3.91 7.99 13.78
N GLY A 56 4.28 8.98 12.96
CA GLY A 56 3.90 10.38 13.11
C GLY A 56 2.51 10.74 12.59
N GLY A 57 1.92 9.94 11.69
CA GLY A 57 0.61 10.20 11.08
C GLY A 57 -0.59 10.04 12.01
N ARG A 58 -0.37 9.99 13.34
CA ARG A 58 -1.44 10.00 14.34
C ARG A 58 -2.04 11.39 14.54
N PHE A 59 -1.34 12.46 14.10
CA PHE A 59 -1.72 13.88 14.08
C PHE A 59 -2.09 14.52 15.43
N ARG A 60 -2.52 13.74 16.43
CA ARG A 60 -3.05 14.18 17.73
C ARG A 60 -1.95 14.41 18.76
N ASP A 61 -1.07 13.43 18.90
CA ASP A 61 -0.09 13.38 19.98
C ASP A 61 1.32 13.57 19.43
N ASP A 62 2.18 14.23 20.21
CA ASP A 62 3.61 14.35 19.90
C ASP A 62 4.25 12.95 19.85
N VAL A 63 5.19 12.78 18.93
CA VAL A 63 5.83 11.49 18.66
C VAL A 63 7.33 11.62 18.74
N ASP A 64 7.96 10.72 19.51
CA ASP A 64 9.40 10.69 19.65
C ASP A 64 10.05 9.94 18.49
N TRP A 65 11.07 10.55 17.90
CA TRP A 65 11.91 9.88 16.93
C TRP A 65 12.70 8.76 17.60
N SER A 66 12.67 7.57 17.01
CA SER A 66 13.40 6.41 17.49
C SER A 66 14.04 5.67 16.33
N THR A 67 15.38 5.65 16.30
CA THR A 67 16.15 4.88 15.31
C THR A 67 15.84 3.38 15.40
N GLU A 68 15.66 2.84 16.61
CA GLU A 68 15.25 1.45 16.81
C GLU A 68 13.88 1.15 16.18
N GLN A 69 12.91 2.05 16.32
CA GLN A 69 11.63 1.88 15.62
C GLN A 69 11.80 2.01 14.11
N LEU A 70 12.64 2.92 13.64
CA LEU A 70 12.93 3.07 12.21
C LEU A 70 13.52 1.77 11.64
N ASP A 71 14.51 1.16 12.32
CA ASP A 71 15.09 -0.14 11.96
C ASP A 71 14.00 -1.21 11.84
N LYS A 72 13.16 -1.33 12.88
CA LYS A 72 12.06 -2.30 12.92
C LYS A 72 11.09 -2.13 11.75
N HIS A 73 10.67 -0.90 11.44
CA HIS A 73 9.73 -0.65 10.34
C HIS A 73 10.40 -0.85 8.97
N SER A 74 11.70 -0.61 8.89
CA SER A 74 12.50 -0.90 7.69
C SER A 74 12.50 -2.40 7.38
N ASP A 75 12.75 -3.24 8.40
CA ASP A 75 12.75 -4.69 8.25
C ASP A 75 11.35 -5.26 7.99
N GLU A 76 10.33 -4.73 8.65
CA GLU A 76 8.93 -5.06 8.38
C GLU A 76 8.58 -4.77 6.91
N LEU A 77 8.93 -3.57 6.43
CA LEU A 77 8.65 -3.17 5.06
C LEU A 77 9.38 -4.05 4.04
N ARG A 78 10.68 -4.32 4.24
CA ARG A 78 11.47 -5.22 3.38
C ARG A 78 10.88 -6.63 3.35
N THR A 79 10.52 -7.17 4.51
CA THR A 79 9.94 -8.51 4.62
C THR A 79 8.61 -8.60 3.91
N LEU A 80 7.71 -7.63 4.14
CA LEU A 80 6.42 -7.59 3.49
C LEU A 80 6.59 -7.50 1.97
N LEU A 81 7.31 -6.49 1.47
CA LEU A 81 7.49 -6.28 0.03
C LEU A 81 8.16 -7.47 -0.65
N GLY A 82 9.21 -8.03 -0.04
CA GLY A 82 9.90 -9.21 -0.57
C GLY A 82 8.95 -10.42 -0.67
N SER A 83 8.14 -10.66 0.37
CA SER A 83 7.16 -11.76 0.37
C SER A 83 6.09 -11.56 -0.70
N LEU A 84 5.64 -10.33 -0.94
CA LEU A 84 4.63 -10.02 -1.96
C LEU A 84 5.21 -10.15 -3.37
N PHE A 85 6.41 -9.62 -3.59
CA PHE A 85 7.09 -9.68 -4.88
C PHE A 85 7.32 -11.13 -5.32
N MET A 86 7.83 -11.98 -4.43
CA MET A 86 8.04 -13.40 -4.71
C MET A 86 6.74 -14.14 -5.06
N ARG A 87 5.59 -13.69 -4.53
CA ARG A 87 4.28 -14.26 -4.89
C ARG A 87 3.81 -13.79 -6.26
N ILE A 88 4.03 -12.53 -6.62
CA ILE A 88 3.67 -11.99 -7.95
C ILE A 88 4.49 -12.64 -9.07
N THR A 89 5.78 -12.90 -8.84
CA THR A 89 6.69 -13.45 -9.86
C THR A 89 6.70 -14.97 -9.93
N SER A 90 6.05 -15.66 -8.98
CA SER A 90 6.03 -17.12 -8.94
C SER A 90 5.28 -17.72 -10.13
N LYS A 91 5.98 -18.54 -10.94
CA LYS A 91 5.38 -19.29 -12.04
C LYS A 91 4.26 -20.24 -11.57
N ALA A 92 4.37 -20.77 -10.35
CA ALA A 92 3.36 -21.65 -9.78
C ALA A 92 2.04 -20.92 -9.49
N ILE A 93 2.09 -19.60 -9.28
CA ILE A 93 0.91 -18.74 -9.08
C ILE A 93 0.42 -18.21 -10.44
N ARG A 94 1.33 -17.78 -11.32
CA ARG A 94 0.96 -17.20 -12.63
C ARG A 94 0.43 -18.23 -13.62
N ALA A 95 1.06 -19.39 -13.76
CA ALA A 95 0.70 -20.36 -14.79
C ALA A 95 -0.75 -20.90 -14.67
N PRO A 96 -1.28 -21.20 -13.47
CA PRO A 96 -2.68 -21.55 -13.32
C PRO A 96 -3.64 -20.40 -13.63
N VAL A 97 -3.27 -19.16 -13.33
CA VAL A 97 -4.08 -17.96 -13.64
C VAL A 97 -4.12 -17.70 -15.14
N GLU A 98 -2.98 -17.86 -15.83
CA GLU A 98 -2.87 -17.73 -17.29
C GLU A 98 -3.56 -18.87 -18.03
N LYS A 99 -3.54 -20.10 -17.49
CA LYS A 99 -4.19 -21.29 -18.10
C LYS A 99 -5.67 -21.41 -17.80
N ALA A 100 -6.13 -20.88 -16.67
CA ALA A 100 -7.54 -20.88 -16.32
C ALA A 100 -8.36 -19.99 -17.26
N ASP A 101 -7.73 -19.30 -18.21
CA ASP A 101 -8.48 -18.56 -19.20
C ASP A 101 -7.77 -18.30 -20.54
N GLU A 102 -8.48 -18.63 -21.62
CA GLU A 102 -8.27 -18.07 -22.96
C GLU A 102 -9.06 -16.75 -23.16
N ASN A 103 -9.85 -16.33 -22.16
CA ASN A 103 -10.71 -15.13 -22.13
C ASN A 103 -10.65 -14.32 -20.80
N LEU A 104 -9.63 -14.49 -19.91
CA LEU A 104 -9.54 -13.74 -18.63
C LEU A 104 -8.86 -12.47 -19.08
N ASP A 105 -9.68 -11.49 -19.36
CA ASP A 105 -9.21 -10.15 -19.19
C ASP A 105 -8.93 -9.96 -17.71
N ILE A 106 -7.65 -10.01 -17.32
CA ILE A 106 -7.19 -9.70 -15.97
C ILE A 106 -7.77 -8.34 -15.54
N LYS A 107 -8.01 -7.40 -16.48
CA LYS A 107 -8.70 -6.12 -16.22
C LYS A 107 -10.16 -6.29 -15.77
N ALA A 108 -10.91 -7.23 -16.34
CA ALA A 108 -12.30 -7.50 -15.98
C ALA A 108 -12.43 -8.22 -14.64
N LEU A 109 -11.47 -9.08 -14.26
CA LEU A 109 -11.52 -9.70 -12.94
C LEU A 109 -11.20 -8.71 -11.82
N LEU A 110 -10.30 -7.74 -12.04
CA LEU A 110 -9.91 -6.71 -11.07
C LEU A 110 -11.09 -5.88 -10.51
N SER A 111 -12.30 -5.96 -11.09
CA SER A 111 -13.49 -5.25 -10.60
C SER A 111 -14.33 -5.99 -9.55
N ASP A 112 -14.11 -7.29 -9.32
CA ASP A 112 -15.02 -8.11 -8.49
C ASP A 112 -14.34 -8.57 -7.19
N THR A 113 -14.73 -7.96 -6.07
CA THR A 113 -13.99 -8.00 -4.80
C THR A 113 -14.58 -8.90 -3.72
N GLU A 114 -15.83 -9.33 -3.83
CA GLU A 114 -16.44 -10.26 -2.86
C GLU A 114 -15.81 -11.66 -2.91
N LYS A 115 -15.43 -12.12 -4.10
CA LYS A 115 -14.72 -13.40 -4.26
C LYS A 115 -13.30 -13.36 -3.68
N ALA A 116 -12.70 -12.17 -3.55
CA ALA A 116 -11.31 -12.02 -3.12
C ALA A 116 -11.11 -12.16 -1.60
N LYS A 117 -12.06 -11.65 -0.79
CA LYS A 117 -12.05 -11.85 0.68
C LYS A 117 -12.35 -13.30 1.06
N ALA A 118 -13.32 -13.93 0.38
CA ALA A 118 -13.64 -15.34 0.60
C ALA A 118 -12.44 -16.25 0.24
N ALA A 119 -11.70 -15.91 -0.82
CA ALA A 119 -10.52 -16.64 -1.24
C ALA A 119 -9.33 -16.49 -0.28
N ASN A 120 -9.05 -15.31 0.28
CA ASN A 120 -7.92 -15.14 1.20
C ASN A 120 -8.16 -15.87 2.56
N ALA A 121 -9.42 -15.94 3.01
CA ALA A 121 -9.82 -16.77 4.15
C ALA A 121 -9.79 -18.28 3.82
N ALA A 122 -10.11 -18.65 2.58
CA ALA A 122 -9.98 -20.03 2.11
C ALA A 122 -8.52 -20.47 2.02
N VAL A 123 -7.61 -19.67 1.44
CA VAL A 123 -6.19 -20.02 1.27
C VAL A 123 -5.47 -20.33 2.59
N ASN A 124 -5.81 -19.63 3.68
CA ASN A 124 -5.21 -19.89 4.98
C ASN A 124 -5.79 -21.15 5.68
N ASN A 125 -6.97 -21.64 5.26
CA ASN A 125 -7.67 -22.76 5.91
C ASN A 125 -7.87 -24.00 5.02
N SER A 126 -7.71 -23.88 3.70
CA SER A 126 -7.81 -24.99 2.76
C SER A 126 -6.40 -25.44 2.43
N ALA A 127 -6.12 -26.72 2.66
CA ALA A 127 -5.01 -27.46 2.07
C ALA A 127 -5.14 -27.41 0.53
N PRO A 128 -4.48 -26.49 -0.20
CA PRO A 128 -4.79 -26.24 -1.62
C PRO A 128 -4.27 -27.35 -2.53
N TRP A 129 -3.50 -28.30 -1.98
CA TRP A 129 -2.96 -29.47 -2.66
C TRP A 129 -4.00 -30.59 -2.87
N ALA A 130 -5.21 -30.49 -2.30
CA ALA A 130 -6.14 -31.61 -2.19
C ALA A 130 -7.37 -31.57 -3.12
N GLN A 131 -7.64 -30.47 -3.85
CA GLN A 131 -8.83 -30.39 -4.73
C GLN A 131 -8.54 -29.63 -6.04
N ASP A 132 -9.37 -29.94 -7.04
CA ASP A 132 -9.50 -29.42 -8.41
C ASP A 132 -8.71 -28.10 -8.72
N PRO A 133 -7.91 -28.02 -9.80
CA PRO A 133 -7.12 -26.83 -10.16
C PRO A 133 -7.90 -25.51 -10.27
N GLN A 134 -9.22 -25.54 -10.50
CA GLN A 134 -10.06 -24.35 -10.67
C GLN A 134 -10.25 -23.51 -9.37
N PRO A 135 -10.55 -24.13 -8.20
CA PRO A 135 -10.50 -23.46 -6.90
C PRO A 135 -9.17 -22.75 -6.59
N ALA A 136 -8.03 -23.35 -6.97
CA ALA A 136 -6.71 -22.79 -6.69
C ALA A 136 -6.45 -21.49 -7.50
N ALA A 137 -6.84 -21.47 -8.78
CA ALA A 137 -6.70 -20.30 -9.65
C ALA A 137 -7.51 -19.09 -9.14
N THR A 138 -8.75 -19.31 -8.70
CA THR A 138 -9.60 -18.25 -8.10
C THR A 138 -8.96 -17.67 -6.83
N SER A 139 -8.31 -18.53 -6.04
CA SER A 139 -7.57 -18.13 -4.85
C SER A 139 -6.35 -17.25 -5.20
N TYR A 140 -5.59 -17.61 -6.23
CA TYR A 140 -4.42 -16.85 -6.66
C TYR A 140 -4.77 -15.48 -7.24
N VAL A 141 -5.85 -15.37 -8.02
CA VAL A 141 -6.31 -14.06 -8.51
C VAL A 141 -6.68 -13.13 -7.36
N SER A 142 -7.27 -13.67 -6.31
CA SER A 142 -7.66 -12.91 -5.12
C SER A 142 -6.45 -12.38 -4.33
N VAL A 143 -5.39 -13.17 -4.25
CA VAL A 143 -4.10 -12.76 -3.69
C VAL A 143 -3.51 -11.62 -4.53
N LEU A 144 -3.40 -11.78 -5.85
CA LEU A 144 -2.84 -10.76 -6.74
C LEU A 144 -3.63 -9.44 -6.69
N LYS A 145 -4.97 -9.50 -6.64
CA LYS A 145 -5.84 -8.34 -6.42
C LYS A 145 -5.53 -7.61 -5.12
N THR A 146 -5.39 -8.36 -4.03
CA THR A 146 -5.08 -7.80 -2.72
C THR A 146 -3.73 -7.09 -2.75
N ILE A 147 -2.73 -7.71 -3.38
CA ILE A 147 -1.41 -7.11 -3.54
C ILE A 147 -1.47 -5.81 -4.36
N ARG A 148 -2.21 -5.78 -5.47
CA ARG A 148 -2.44 -4.56 -6.26
C ARG A 148 -3.05 -3.44 -5.41
N VAL A 149 -4.13 -3.72 -4.68
CA VAL A 149 -4.78 -2.71 -3.82
C VAL A 149 -3.82 -2.21 -2.75
N CYS A 150 -3.08 -3.11 -2.09
CA CYS A 150 -2.07 -2.73 -1.11
C CYS A 150 -0.98 -1.83 -1.73
N ALA A 151 -0.45 -2.20 -2.91
CA ALA A 151 0.56 -1.41 -3.61
C ALA A 151 0.05 -0.01 -3.99
N LEU A 152 -1.18 0.10 -4.49
CA LEU A 152 -1.82 1.40 -4.80
C LEU A 152 -2.03 2.27 -3.55
N CYS A 153 -2.46 1.67 -2.44
CA CYS A 153 -2.64 2.38 -1.17
C CYS A 153 -1.33 2.83 -0.54
N LEU A 154 -0.25 2.08 -0.76
CA LEU A 154 1.07 2.36 -0.21
C LEU A 154 1.89 3.32 -1.09
N GLN A 155 1.61 3.39 -2.40
CA GLN A 155 2.31 4.23 -3.36
C GLN A 155 2.48 5.72 -2.94
N PRO A 156 1.52 6.41 -2.29
CA PRO A 156 1.74 7.79 -1.83
C PRO A 156 2.86 7.92 -0.78
N PHE A 157 3.14 6.83 -0.06
CA PHE A 157 4.13 6.78 1.01
C PHE A 157 5.45 6.17 0.54
N ILE A 158 5.38 5.09 -0.24
CA ILE A 158 6.52 4.29 -0.73
C ILE A 158 6.50 4.14 -2.27
N PRO A 159 6.60 5.24 -3.04
CA PRO A 159 6.46 5.20 -4.49
C PRO A 159 7.50 4.32 -5.18
N GLU A 160 8.76 4.34 -4.75
CA GLU A 160 9.86 3.59 -5.39
C GLU A 160 9.73 2.09 -5.15
N ALA A 161 9.27 1.70 -3.96
CA ALA A 161 9.10 0.30 -3.57
C ALA A 161 7.78 -0.29 -4.08
N ALA A 162 6.73 0.52 -4.24
CA ALA A 162 5.46 0.09 -4.82
C ALA A 162 5.51 -0.08 -6.34
N ALA A 163 6.35 0.69 -7.05
CA ALA A 163 6.42 0.67 -8.51
C ALA A 163 6.76 -0.72 -9.08
N PRO A 164 7.81 -1.45 -8.63
CA PRO A 164 8.12 -2.79 -9.13
C PRO A 164 7.01 -3.82 -8.92
N LEU A 165 6.22 -3.69 -7.85
CA LEU A 165 5.06 -4.56 -7.62
C LEU A 165 3.99 -4.31 -8.69
N LEU A 166 3.68 -3.04 -8.95
CA LEU A 166 2.69 -2.62 -9.94
C LEU A 166 3.16 -2.94 -11.37
N ASP A 167 4.46 -2.79 -11.66
CA ASP A 167 5.08 -3.19 -12.93
C ASP A 167 4.97 -4.70 -13.14
N ALA A 168 5.29 -5.52 -12.13
CA ALA A 168 5.21 -6.98 -12.22
C ALA A 168 3.78 -7.51 -12.39
N MET A 169 2.78 -6.69 -12.10
CA MET A 169 1.35 -6.95 -12.32
C MET A 169 0.80 -6.24 -13.57
N ASP A 170 1.67 -5.64 -14.38
CA ASP A 170 1.33 -4.94 -15.63
C ASP A 170 0.28 -3.81 -15.45
N VAL A 171 0.31 -3.14 -14.29
CA VAL A 171 -0.63 -2.04 -13.99
C VAL A 171 -0.18 -0.76 -14.69
N PRO A 172 -0.94 -0.20 -15.64
CA PRO A 172 -0.55 1.03 -16.35
C PRO A 172 -0.45 2.23 -15.40
N GLU A 173 0.43 3.18 -15.68
CA GLU A 173 0.63 4.38 -14.85
C GLU A 173 -0.67 5.19 -14.64
N SER A 174 -1.53 5.28 -15.67
CA SER A 174 -2.84 5.93 -15.59
C SER A 174 -3.80 5.28 -14.59
N GLU A 175 -3.58 4.01 -14.25
CA GLU A 175 -4.39 3.25 -13.28
C GLU A 175 -3.75 3.22 -11.89
N ARG A 176 -2.58 3.85 -11.70
CA ARG A 176 -1.88 3.89 -10.40
C ARG A 176 -2.41 5.02 -9.51
N THR A 177 -3.70 5.00 -9.23
CA THR A 177 -4.35 5.98 -8.36
C THR A 177 -5.24 5.30 -7.33
N LEU A 178 -5.49 5.99 -6.20
CA LEU A 178 -6.37 5.48 -5.14
C LEU A 178 -7.80 5.14 -5.62
N ARG A 179 -8.25 5.72 -6.75
CA ARG A 179 -9.54 5.36 -7.36
C ARG A 179 -9.59 3.91 -7.83
N TYR A 180 -8.45 3.34 -8.23
CA TYR A 180 -8.32 1.95 -8.64
C TYR A 180 -7.98 1.02 -7.47
N ALA A 181 -7.82 1.58 -6.26
CA ALA A 181 -7.69 0.83 -5.02
C ALA A 181 -9.05 0.46 -4.39
N GLU A 182 -10.17 0.91 -4.98
CA GLU A 182 -11.51 0.61 -4.47
C GLU A 182 -11.87 -0.88 -4.62
N VAL A 183 -12.28 -1.45 -3.50
CA VAL A 183 -12.87 -2.78 -3.40
C VAL A 183 -14.39 -2.59 -3.42
N LYS A 184 -15.02 -2.55 -4.59
CA LYS A 184 -16.48 -2.37 -4.69
C LYS A 184 -17.24 -3.60 -4.16
N ALA A 185 -17.66 -3.55 -2.91
CA ALA A 185 -18.53 -4.55 -2.30
C ALA A 185 -19.98 -4.38 -2.78
N GLY A 186 -20.54 -5.41 -3.42
CA GLY A 186 -21.98 -5.65 -3.46
C GLY A 186 -22.79 -5.03 -4.62
N ALA A 187 -23.48 -5.93 -5.32
CA ALA A 187 -24.80 -5.81 -5.95
C ALA A 187 -25.25 -4.41 -6.44
N GLY A 188 -25.21 -4.23 -7.76
CA GLY A 188 -26.06 -3.28 -8.47
C GLY A 188 -25.35 -2.07 -9.05
N ALA A 189 -25.46 -1.98 -10.39
CA ALA A 189 -25.36 -0.76 -11.18
C ALA A 189 -24.03 0.03 -11.15
N SER A 190 -23.17 -0.25 -12.12
CA SER A 190 -22.95 0.71 -13.21
C SER A 190 -22.17 0.05 -14.35
N ARG A 191 -22.92 -0.08 -15.44
CA ARG A 191 -22.56 -0.47 -16.80
C ARG A 191 -21.24 0.19 -17.23
N TRP A 192 -20.23 -0.62 -17.54
CA TRP A 192 -19.01 -0.20 -18.22
C TRP A 192 -19.33 0.17 -19.68
N ARG A 193 -18.82 1.31 -20.16
CA ARG A 193 -18.49 1.59 -21.57
C ARG A 193 -16.98 1.90 -21.55
N VAL A 194 -16.13 1.45 -22.47
CA VAL A 194 -16.25 0.72 -23.74
C VAL A 194 -15.37 -0.52 -23.63
#